data_AF-A0A8T4ZNF5-F1
#
_entry.id   AF-A0A8T4ZNF5-F1
#
_cell.length_a   1.000
_cell.length_b   1.000
_cell.length_c   1.000
_cell.angle_alpha   90.00
_cell.angle_beta   90.00
_cell.angle_gamma   90.00
#
_symmetry.space_group_name_H-M   'P 1'
#
loop_
_entity.id
_entity.type
_entity.pdbx_description
1 polymer ?
#
loop_
_entity_poly.entity_id
_entity_poly.type
_entity_poly.pdbx_seq_one_letter_code
_entity_poly.pdbx_strand_id
1 'polypeptide(L)'
;MKRNLILILLFISLALVLATVLSVKGQLDIDFELEYAEAKITNAFKALRVAESKGAEISPLVVKLNDAILLLEEAREAYSNGSLDEFKRRTTESSLISSSIEAEARVLTERAIRDAEEEFRMLSAYTFLASIITLSSLLLAWRIFKARYKRRILEARPEVAEIES
;
A
#
# COMPACT_ATOMS: atom_id res chain seq x y z
N MET A 1 -14.31 -36.00 63.92
CA MET A 1 -13.84 -36.37 62.55
C MET A 1 -14.72 -35.84 61.42
N LYS A 2 -16.05 -36.08 61.42
CA LYS A 2 -16.94 -35.68 60.29
C LYS A 2 -16.93 -34.18 59.94
N ARG A 3 -16.87 -33.28 60.92
CA ARG A 3 -16.83 -31.80 60.70
C ARG A 3 -15.54 -31.34 60.00
N ASN A 4 -14.40 -31.96 60.30
CA ASN A 4 -13.13 -31.62 59.66
C ASN A 4 -13.08 -32.15 58.22
N LEU A 5 -13.73 -33.28 57.94
CA LEU A 5 -13.80 -33.87 56.60
C LEU A 5 -14.68 -33.04 55.65
N ILE A 6 -15.76 -32.44 56.16
CA ILE A 6 -16.62 -31.50 55.40
C ILE A 6 -15.85 -30.22 55.05
N LEU A 7 -15.07 -29.67 56.00
CA LEU A 7 -14.25 -28.47 55.74
C LEU A 7 -13.16 -28.74 54.70
N ILE A 8 -12.52 -29.91 54.74
CA ILE A 8 -11.54 -30.32 53.74
C ILE A 8 -12.18 -30.46 52.35
N LEU A 9 -13.35 -31.08 52.25
CA LEU A 9 -14.09 -31.20 50.99
C LEU A 9 -14.48 -29.82 50.41
N LEU A 10 -14.95 -28.91 51.26
CA LEU A 10 -15.26 -27.53 50.84
C LEU A 10 -14.01 -26.81 50.34
N PHE A 11 -12.89 -26.94 51.05
CA PHE A 11 -11.63 -26.33 50.64
C PHE A 11 -11.10 -26.88 49.31
N ILE A 12 -11.19 -28.20 49.10
CA ILE A 12 -10.82 -28.84 47.83
C ILE A 12 -11.74 -28.39 46.69
N SER A 13 -13.06 -28.29 46.93
CA SER A 13 -14.01 -27.80 45.93
C SER A 13 -13.72 -26.35 45.52
N LEU A 14 -13.40 -25.49 46.50
CA LEU A 14 -13.05 -24.10 46.26
C LEU A 14 -11.72 -23.98 45.50
N ALA A 15 -10.72 -24.79 45.86
CA ALA A 15 -9.44 -24.84 45.15
C ALA A 15 -9.60 -25.30 43.69
N LEU A 16 -10.47 -26.28 43.42
CA LEU A 16 -10.79 -26.70 42.05
C LEU A 16 -11.44 -25.57 41.24
N VAL A 17 -12.41 -24.86 41.82
CA VAL A 17 -13.09 -23.74 41.14
C VAL A 17 -12.12 -22.59 40.87
N LEU A 18 -11.21 -22.28 41.80
CA LEU A 18 -10.18 -21.26 41.58
C LEU A 18 -9.21 -21.66 40.46
N ALA A 19 -8.79 -22.93 40.43
CA ALA A 19 -7.89 -23.44 39.39
C ALA A 19 -8.54 -23.38 37.99
N THR A 20 -9.83 -23.71 37.86
CA THR A 20 -10.53 -23.63 36.57
C THR A 20 -10.70 -22.18 36.11
N VAL A 21 -11.02 -21.25 37.01
CA VAL A 21 -11.15 -19.82 36.67
C VAL A 21 -9.81 -19.22 36.20
N LEU A 22 -8.70 -19.55 36.89
CA LEU A 22 -7.36 -19.11 36.49
C LEU A 22 -6.95 -19.66 35.12
N SER A 23 -7.23 -20.94 34.86
CA SER A 23 -6.93 -21.57 33.57
C SER A 23 -7.74 -20.96 32.43
N VAL A 24 -9.03 -20.66 32.63
CA VAL A 24 -9.88 -20.03 31.61
C VAL A 24 -9.42 -18.61 31.31
N LYS A 25 -9.06 -17.82 32.33
CA LYS A 25 -8.55 -16.45 32.12
C LYS A 25 -7.24 -16.45 31.32
N GLY A 26 -6.31 -17.34 31.67
CA GLY A 26 -5.04 -17.47 30.94
C GLY A 26 -5.24 -17.84 29.48
N GLN A 27 -6.18 -18.74 29.19
CA GLN A 27 -6.51 -19.10 27.80
C GLN A 27 -7.07 -17.91 27.00
N LEU A 28 -7.97 -17.14 27.61
CA LEU A 28 -8.64 -16.02 26.94
C LEU A 28 -7.66 -14.88 26.58
N ASP A 29 -6.66 -14.63 27.45
CA ASP A 29 -5.61 -13.66 27.17
C ASP A 29 -4.70 -14.12 26.01
N ILE A 30 -4.43 -15.42 25.90
CA ILE A 30 -3.60 -16.01 24.84
C ILE A 30 -4.31 -15.97 23.49
N ASP A 31 -5.57 -16.38 23.46
CA ASP A 31 -6.37 -16.36 22.23
C ASP A 31 -6.51 -14.92 21.70
N PHE A 32 -6.70 -13.95 22.60
CA PHE A 32 -6.76 -12.53 22.26
C PHE A 32 -5.44 -12.00 21.68
N GLU A 33 -4.29 -12.30 22.31
CA GLU A 33 -2.98 -11.85 21.83
C GLU A 33 -2.66 -12.43 20.43
N LEU A 34 -3.04 -13.68 20.20
CA LEU A 34 -2.82 -14.36 18.93
C LEU A 34 -3.72 -13.79 17.82
N GLU A 35 -5.03 -13.63 18.08
CA GLU A 35 -5.97 -13.00 17.15
C GLU A 35 -5.55 -11.56 16.82
N TYR A 36 -5.06 -10.82 17.82
CA TYR A 36 -4.53 -9.48 17.62
C TYR A 36 -3.34 -9.45 16.66
N ALA A 37 -2.36 -10.33 16.86
CA ALA A 37 -1.18 -10.42 15.99
C ALA A 37 -1.57 -10.85 14.56
N GLU A 38 -2.47 -11.81 14.40
CA GLU A 38 -3.01 -12.22 13.10
C GLU A 38 -3.70 -11.07 12.37
N ALA A 39 -4.50 -10.28 13.10
CA ALA A 39 -5.17 -9.12 12.54
C ALA A 39 -4.15 -8.07 12.06
N LYS A 40 -3.04 -7.87 12.78
CA LYS A 40 -1.94 -6.98 12.37
C LYS A 40 -1.26 -7.47 11.10
N ILE A 41 -0.91 -8.75 11.01
CA ILE A 41 -0.33 -9.34 9.79
C ILE A 41 -1.31 -9.16 8.61
N THR A 42 -2.59 -9.43 8.83
CA THR A 42 -3.63 -9.27 7.81
C THR A 42 -3.74 -7.83 7.31
N ASN A 43 -3.70 -6.86 8.21
CA ASN A 43 -3.74 -5.44 7.85
C ASN A 43 -2.48 -5.01 7.10
N ALA A 44 -1.30 -5.47 7.52
CA ALA A 44 -0.04 -5.24 6.83
C ALA A 44 -0.08 -5.80 5.40
N PHE A 45 -0.56 -7.03 5.22
CA PHE A 45 -0.74 -7.65 3.91
C PHE A 45 -1.70 -6.86 3.01
N LYS A 46 -2.85 -6.42 3.56
CA LYS A 46 -3.80 -5.55 2.82
C LYS A 46 -3.14 -4.24 2.39
N ALA A 47 -2.36 -3.61 3.26
CA ALA A 47 -1.64 -2.38 2.93
C ALA A 47 -0.60 -2.61 1.82
N LEU A 48 0.14 -3.72 1.85
CA LEU A 48 1.07 -4.08 0.77
C LEU A 48 0.37 -4.29 -0.56
N ARG A 49 -0.78 -4.97 -0.57
CA ARG A 49 -1.58 -5.15 -1.79
C ARG A 49 -2.05 -3.82 -2.37
N VAL A 50 -2.42 -2.87 -1.52
CA VAL A 50 -2.76 -1.51 -1.97
C VAL A 50 -1.53 -0.82 -2.57
N ALA A 51 -0.37 -0.88 -1.91
CA ALA A 51 0.88 -0.31 -2.41
C ALA A 51 1.28 -0.90 -3.78
N GLU A 52 1.24 -2.23 -3.91
CA GLU A 52 1.50 -2.95 -5.15
C GLU A 52 0.54 -2.54 -6.27
N SER A 53 -0.75 -2.38 -5.97
CA SER A 53 -1.75 -1.92 -6.94
C SER A 53 -1.49 -0.50 -7.47
N LYS A 54 -0.67 0.30 -6.75
CA LYS A 54 -0.20 1.61 -7.19
C LYS A 54 1.16 1.56 -7.87
N GLY A 55 1.75 0.37 -8.04
CA GLY A 55 3.05 0.18 -8.67
C GLY A 55 4.24 0.40 -7.73
N ALA A 56 4.00 0.42 -6.41
CA ALA A 56 5.10 0.54 -5.45
C ALA A 56 5.91 -0.76 -5.34
N GLU A 57 7.22 -0.64 -5.10
CA GLU A 57 8.10 -1.79 -4.84
C GLU A 57 7.85 -2.35 -3.43
N ILE A 58 7.27 -3.55 -3.36
CA ILE A 58 6.91 -4.19 -2.08
C ILE A 58 7.89 -5.26 -1.61
N SER A 59 8.84 -5.70 -2.45
CA SER A 59 9.72 -6.85 -2.18
C SER A 59 10.41 -6.78 -0.80
N PRO A 60 10.99 -5.64 -0.38
CA PRO A 60 11.62 -5.55 0.95
C PRO A 60 10.63 -5.74 2.10
N LEU A 61 9.38 -5.27 1.93
CA LEU A 61 8.35 -5.39 2.95
C LEU A 61 7.72 -6.78 3.01
N VAL A 62 7.68 -7.50 1.88
CA VAL A 62 7.25 -8.91 1.85
C VAL A 62 8.21 -9.79 2.64
N VAL A 63 9.52 -9.54 2.57
CA VAL A 63 10.51 -10.26 3.40
C VAL A 63 10.22 -10.03 4.88
N LYS A 64 10.05 -8.77 5.30
CA LYS A 64 9.68 -8.45 6.70
C LYS A 64 8.35 -9.08 7.13
N LEU A 65 7.38 -9.19 6.22
CA LEU A 65 6.10 -9.82 6.50
C LEU A 65 6.27 -11.31 6.78
N ASN A 66 7.14 -11.98 6.04
CA ASN A 66 7.47 -13.38 6.29
C ASN A 66 8.13 -13.55 7.67
N ASP A 67 9.02 -12.62 8.07
CA ASP A 67 9.61 -12.64 9.42
C ASP A 67 8.54 -12.49 10.51
N ALA A 68 7.55 -11.62 10.31
CA ALA A 68 6.44 -11.46 11.24
C ALA A 68 5.56 -12.73 11.34
N ILE A 69 5.33 -13.41 10.21
CA ILE A 69 4.59 -14.68 10.18
C ILE A 69 5.38 -15.77 10.92
N LEU A 70 6.67 -15.88 10.66
CA LEU A 70 7.54 -16.85 11.33
C LEU A 70 7.54 -16.63 12.85
N LEU A 71 7.65 -15.38 13.31
CA LEU A 71 7.55 -15.05 14.73
C LEU A 71 6.22 -15.50 15.36
N LEU A 72 5.11 -15.39 14.62
CA LEU A 72 3.81 -15.84 15.11
C LEU A 72 3.73 -17.38 15.18
N GLU A 73 4.33 -18.09 14.24
CA GLU A 73 4.45 -19.55 14.28
C GLU A 73 5.30 -20.01 15.48
N GLU A 74 6.46 -19.38 15.68
CA GLU A 74 7.32 -19.65 16.83
C GLU A 74 6.63 -19.29 18.17
N ALA A 75 5.74 -18.29 18.19
CA ALA A 75 4.93 -17.98 19.36
C ALA A 75 3.96 -19.12 19.69
N ARG A 76 3.30 -19.72 18.68
CA ARG A 76 2.43 -20.89 18.88
C ARG A 76 3.20 -22.08 19.41
N GLU A 77 4.42 -22.29 18.90
CA GLU A 77 5.30 -23.35 19.39
C GLU A 77 5.70 -23.10 20.85
N ALA A 78 6.12 -21.87 21.18
CA ALA A 78 6.46 -21.49 22.55
C ALA A 78 5.29 -21.72 23.52
N TYR A 79 4.07 -21.35 23.12
CA TYR A 79 2.87 -21.63 23.91
C TYR A 79 2.62 -23.13 24.08
N SER A 80 2.76 -23.92 23.01
CA SER A 80 2.61 -25.39 23.06
C SER A 80 3.62 -26.05 23.98
N ASN A 81 4.82 -25.47 24.09
CA ASN A 81 5.89 -25.90 24.98
C ASN A 81 5.76 -25.35 26.42
N GLY A 82 4.72 -24.56 26.72
CA GLY A 82 4.47 -23.98 28.03
C GLY A 82 5.28 -22.71 28.36
N SER A 83 5.99 -22.15 27.37
CA SER A 83 6.82 -20.95 27.51
C SER A 83 5.99 -19.68 27.24
N LEU A 84 5.26 -19.21 28.26
CA LEU A 84 4.38 -18.03 28.14
C LEU A 84 5.15 -16.71 27.91
N ASP A 85 6.35 -16.58 28.47
CA ASP A 85 7.17 -15.37 28.27
C ASP A 85 7.66 -15.25 26.83
N GLU A 86 8.07 -16.37 26.21
CA GLU A 86 8.45 -16.38 24.81
C GLU A 86 7.25 -16.19 23.88
N PHE A 87 6.09 -16.78 24.21
CA PHE A 87 4.84 -16.51 23.51
C PHE A 87 4.57 -15.00 23.45
N LYS A 88 4.52 -14.33 24.61
CA LYS A 88 4.25 -12.89 24.70
C LYS A 88 5.27 -12.04 23.96
N ARG A 89 6.55 -12.40 24.07
CA ARG A 89 7.63 -11.69 23.38
C ARG A 89 7.45 -11.77 21.87
N ARG A 90 7.24 -12.98 21.34
CA ARG A 90 7.15 -13.23 19.89
C ARG A 90 5.85 -12.69 19.28
N THR A 91 4.70 -12.80 19.96
CA THR A 91 3.44 -12.18 19.50
C THR A 91 3.53 -10.66 19.45
N THR A 92 4.16 -10.05 20.45
CA THR A 92 4.40 -8.60 20.49
C THR A 92 5.32 -8.16 19.36
N GLU A 93 6.44 -8.88 19.16
CA GLU A 93 7.42 -8.59 18.10
C GLU A 93 6.79 -8.70 16.70
N SER A 94 6.03 -9.78 16.45
CA SER A 94 5.26 -9.98 15.21
C SER A 94 4.27 -8.82 14.96
N SER A 95 3.55 -8.40 15.99
CA SER A 95 2.58 -7.29 15.91
C SER A 95 3.24 -5.94 15.62
N LEU A 96 4.42 -5.69 16.20
CA LEU A 96 5.20 -4.48 15.98
C LEU A 96 5.74 -4.41 14.56
N ILE A 97 6.36 -5.49 14.07
CA ILE A 97 6.86 -5.58 12.70
C ILE A 97 5.72 -5.40 11.71
N SER A 98 4.59 -6.08 11.92
CA SER A 98 3.40 -5.96 11.06
C SER A 98 2.87 -4.52 11.02
N SER A 99 2.84 -3.83 12.16
CA SER A 99 2.40 -2.44 12.22
C SER A 99 3.38 -1.48 11.51
N SER A 100 4.69 -1.74 11.60
CA SER A 100 5.71 -1.01 10.82
C SER A 100 5.51 -1.21 9.33
N ILE A 101 5.30 -2.45 8.88
CA ILE A 101 5.04 -2.79 7.48
C ILE A 101 3.79 -2.05 6.98
N GLU A 102 2.71 -2.03 7.76
CA GLU A 102 1.49 -1.30 7.40
C GLU A 102 1.78 0.19 7.16
N ALA A 103 2.53 0.83 8.06
CA ALA A 103 2.91 2.23 7.94
C ALA A 103 3.82 2.49 6.73
N GLU A 104 4.86 1.66 6.55
CA GLU A 104 5.78 1.75 5.40
C GLU A 104 5.04 1.56 4.07
N ALA A 105 4.11 0.60 3.99
CA ALA A 105 3.31 0.34 2.80
C ALA A 105 2.40 1.52 2.45
N ARG A 106 1.81 2.20 3.45
CA ARG A 106 1.02 3.42 3.23
C ARG A 106 1.88 4.56 2.64
N VAL A 107 3.09 4.77 3.19
CA VAL A 107 4.03 5.77 2.66
C VAL A 107 4.43 5.45 1.22
N LEU A 108 4.70 4.18 0.90
CA LEU A 108 4.99 3.75 -0.46
C LEU A 108 3.82 3.97 -1.42
N THR A 109 2.60 3.72 -0.95
CA THR A 109 1.38 3.99 -1.72
C THR A 109 1.27 5.47 -2.07
N GLU A 110 1.44 6.35 -1.09
CA GLU A 110 1.38 7.80 -1.28
C GLU A 110 2.49 8.29 -2.22
N ARG A 111 3.70 7.75 -2.09
CA ARG A 111 4.80 8.06 -3.00
C ARG A 111 4.47 7.65 -4.43
N ALA A 112 4.00 6.41 -4.64
CA ALA A 112 3.67 5.92 -5.97
C ALA A 112 2.54 6.74 -6.64
N ILE A 113 1.54 7.17 -5.87
CA ILE A 113 0.49 8.08 -6.38
C ILE A 113 1.09 9.42 -6.80
N ARG A 114 1.93 10.02 -5.94
CA ARG A 114 2.57 11.31 -6.24
C ARG A 114 3.47 11.24 -7.46
N ASP A 115 4.29 10.20 -7.57
CA ASP A 115 5.20 10.02 -8.70
C ASP A 115 4.40 9.92 -10.01
N ALA A 116 3.29 9.16 -10.01
CA ALA A 116 2.39 9.07 -11.16
C ALA A 116 1.73 10.42 -11.52
N GLU A 117 1.31 11.21 -10.53
CA GLU A 117 0.76 12.55 -10.75
C GLU A 117 1.81 13.52 -11.31
N GLU A 118 3.04 13.47 -10.82
CA GLU A 118 4.14 14.30 -11.27
C GLU A 118 4.55 13.95 -12.71
N GLU A 119 4.66 12.66 -13.04
CA GLU A 119 4.87 12.19 -14.41
C GLU A 119 3.75 12.62 -15.34
N PHE A 120 2.49 12.42 -14.95
CA PHE A 120 1.33 12.84 -15.75
C PHE A 120 1.33 14.35 -15.99
N ARG A 121 1.63 15.15 -14.97
CA ARG A 121 1.71 16.61 -15.06
C ARG A 121 2.83 17.04 -16.02
N MET A 122 4.01 16.42 -15.94
CA MET A 122 5.11 16.70 -16.86
C MET A 122 4.76 16.31 -18.30
N LEU A 123 4.23 15.11 -18.51
CA LEU A 123 3.83 14.64 -19.84
C LEU A 123 2.74 15.54 -20.46
N SER A 124 1.79 15.98 -19.65
CA SER A 124 0.76 16.94 -20.06
C SER A 124 1.39 18.27 -20.48
N ALA A 125 2.32 18.82 -19.68
CA ALA A 125 3.00 20.07 -20.04
C ALA A 125 3.80 19.94 -21.35
N TYR A 126 4.51 18.84 -21.56
CA TYR A 126 5.25 18.59 -22.80
C TYR A 126 4.34 18.46 -24.01
N THR A 127 3.25 17.71 -23.91
CA THR A 127 2.28 17.53 -25.02
C THR A 127 1.58 18.85 -25.37
N PHE A 128 1.23 19.67 -24.38
CA PHE A 128 0.70 21.01 -24.61
C PHE A 128 1.71 21.91 -25.34
N LEU A 129 2.96 21.95 -24.90
CA LEU A 129 4.00 22.77 -25.52
C LEU A 129 4.28 22.32 -26.96
N ALA A 130 4.40 21.01 -27.18
CA ALA A 130 4.58 20.42 -28.50
C ALA A 130 3.42 20.77 -29.45
N SER A 131 2.19 20.77 -28.94
CA SER A 131 1.00 21.14 -29.73
C SER A 131 1.04 22.60 -30.17
N ILE A 132 1.41 23.53 -29.27
CA ILE A 132 1.54 24.96 -29.57
C ILE A 132 2.61 25.21 -30.65
N ILE A 133 3.79 24.57 -30.51
CA ILE A 133 4.88 24.70 -31.47
C ILE A 133 4.44 24.17 -32.84
N THR A 134 3.81 23.01 -32.87
CA THR A 134 3.34 22.37 -34.11
C THR A 134 2.31 23.25 -34.82
N LEU A 135 1.29 23.74 -34.12
CA LEU A 135 0.28 24.64 -34.69
C LEU A 135 0.89 25.96 -35.19
N SER A 136 1.81 26.54 -34.42
CA SER A 136 2.48 27.78 -34.81
C SER A 136 3.32 27.59 -36.08
N SER A 137 4.04 26.48 -36.18
CA SER A 137 4.84 26.15 -37.36
C SER A 137 3.97 25.95 -38.61
N LEU A 138 2.81 25.27 -38.48
CA LEU A 138 1.84 25.09 -39.55
C LEU A 138 1.24 26.41 -40.01
N LEU A 139 0.88 27.31 -39.08
CA LEU A 139 0.35 28.64 -39.41
C LEU A 139 1.39 29.50 -40.11
N LEU A 140 2.66 29.44 -39.68
CA LEU A 140 3.75 30.15 -40.32
C LEU A 140 4.02 29.59 -41.73
N ALA A 141 4.09 28.27 -41.88
CA ALA A 141 4.25 27.60 -43.17
C ALA A 141 3.12 27.97 -44.14
N TRP A 142 1.86 27.96 -43.66
CA TRP A 142 0.71 28.39 -44.45
C TRP A 142 0.80 29.86 -44.88
N ARG A 143 1.18 30.75 -43.96
CA ARG A 143 1.36 32.18 -44.30
C ARG A 143 2.43 32.40 -45.35
N ILE A 144 3.59 31.73 -45.21
CA ILE A 144 4.70 31.82 -46.16
C ILE A 144 4.27 31.24 -47.52
N PHE A 145 3.61 30.09 -47.53
CA PHE A 145 3.13 29.44 -48.74
C PHE A 145 2.12 30.33 -49.47
N LYS A 146 1.12 30.86 -48.77
CA LYS A 146 0.10 31.77 -49.33
C LYS A 146 0.73 33.04 -49.91
N ALA A 147 1.72 33.61 -49.23
CA ALA A 147 2.44 34.79 -49.72
C ALA A 147 3.20 34.49 -51.02
N ARG A 148 3.90 33.36 -51.10
CA ARG A 148 4.59 32.94 -52.34
C ARG A 148 3.62 32.60 -53.47
N TYR A 149 2.54 31.90 -53.17
CA TYR A 149 1.54 31.51 -54.14
C TYR A 149 0.84 32.72 -54.76
N LYS A 150 0.47 33.73 -53.94
CA LYS A 150 -0.07 34.99 -54.44
C LYS A 150 0.89 35.73 -55.37
N ARG A 151 2.19 35.80 -55.03
CA ARG A 151 3.20 36.43 -55.90
C ARG A 151 3.27 35.74 -57.27
N ARG A 152 3.34 34.40 -57.29
CA ARG A 152 3.38 33.62 -58.53
C ARG A 152 2.15 33.79 -59.41
N ILE A 153 0.95 33.90 -58.83
CA ILE A 153 -0.28 34.12 -59.61
C ILE A 153 -0.34 35.54 -60.19
N LEU A 154 0.14 36.54 -59.46
CA LEU A 154 0.16 37.92 -59.96
C LEU A 154 1.16 38.11 -61.10
N GLU A 155 2.30 37.43 -61.05
CA GLU A 155 3.28 37.39 -62.15
C GLU A 155 2.78 36.61 -63.37
N ALA A 156 1.79 35.72 -63.19
CA ALA A 156 1.22 34.90 -64.27
C ALA A 156 -0.07 35.48 -64.88
N ARG A 157 -0.52 36.69 -64.51
CA ARG A 157 -1.58 37.37 -65.26
C ARG A 157 -0.96 37.96 -66.53
N PRO A 158 -1.34 37.48 -67.74
CA PRO A 158 -0.88 38.11 -68.97
C PRO A 158 -1.43 39.54 -69.01
N GLU A 159 -0.57 40.50 -69.36
CA GLU A 159 -0.98 41.85 -69.76
C GLU A 159 -2.10 41.68 -70.79
N VAL A 160 -3.29 42.16 -70.44
CA VAL A 160 -4.39 42.25 -71.39
C VAL A 160 -3.95 43.32 -72.38
N ALA A 161 -3.41 42.89 -73.51
CA ALA A 161 -3.12 43.77 -74.63
C ALA A 161 -4.40 44.55 -74.94
N GLU A 162 -4.32 45.87 -74.77
CA GLU A 162 -5.35 46.79 -75.24
C GLU A 162 -5.48 46.55 -76.75
N ILE A 163 -6.61 45.98 -77.16
CA ILE A 163 -6.97 45.86 -78.57
C ILE A 163 -7.41 47.27 -78.97
N GLU A 164 -6.46 48.06 -79.51
CA GLU A 164 -6.77 49.29 -80.23
C GLU A 164 -7.65 48.96 -81.45
N SER A 165 -8.64 49.83 -81.62
CA SER A 165 -9.76 49.81 -82.59
C SER A 165 -9.33 49.84 -84.05
#